data_AF-A0A4R7LNR1-F1
#
_entry.id   AF-A0A4R7LNR1-F1
#
_cell.length_a   1.000
_cell.length_b   1.000
_cell.length_c   1.000
_cell.angle_alpha   90.00
_cell.angle_beta   90.00
_cell.angle_gamma   90.00
#
_symmetry.space_group_name_H-M   'P 1'
#
loop_
_entity.id
_entity.type
_entity.pdbx_description
1 polymer ?
#
loop_
_entity_poly.entity_id
_entity_poly.type
_entity_poly.pdbx_seq_one_letter_code
_entity_poly.pdbx_strand_id
1 'polypeptide(L)'
;MSMADASFQARLDRISSGQGYVAEGLLGTGELTKIRARQQNGKGPVPDATLGIQEKKKFPVKKVVVAFILGIISFFGGTLATFHATQGVATDFDNFRLLVEALGPLGMSALLAFFLLYVSGLRSFMLVCVIIAGFFATHYAEPHMARAAPSVWTQMYSAEYADALKFKAFAQTTQWGFAPPPELAVTE
;
A
#
# COMPACT_ATOMS: atom_id res chain seq x y z
N MET A 1 54.80 9.82 -29.70
CA MET A 1 53.78 9.18 -28.86
C MET A 1 53.03 8.16 -29.72
N SER A 2 52.97 6.91 -29.26
CA SER A 2 52.32 5.82 -29.99
C SER A 2 50.79 6.05 -30.01
N MET A 3 50.12 5.67 -31.10
CA MET A 3 48.64 5.77 -31.17
C MET A 3 47.94 4.93 -30.10
N ALA A 4 48.61 3.89 -29.58
CA ALA A 4 48.11 3.09 -28.46
C ALA A 4 48.00 3.92 -27.17
N ASP A 5 49.00 4.75 -26.88
CA ASP A 5 49.03 5.62 -25.69
C ASP A 5 47.93 6.68 -25.77
N ALA A 6 47.68 7.24 -26.97
CA ALA A 6 46.61 8.20 -27.20
C ALA A 6 45.22 7.60 -26.98
N SER A 7 45.00 6.34 -27.42
CA SER A 7 43.74 5.64 -27.20
C SER A 7 43.50 5.26 -25.74
N PHE A 8 44.58 5.03 -24.98
CA PHE A 8 44.53 4.68 -23.57
C PHE A 8 44.30 5.91 -22.69
N GLN A 9 44.97 7.03 -22.99
CA GLN A 9 44.70 8.32 -22.35
C GLN A 9 43.26 8.78 -22.63
N ALA A 10 42.77 8.60 -23.85
CA ALA A 10 41.37 8.89 -24.20
C ALA A 10 40.35 7.96 -23.52
N ARG A 11 40.77 6.81 -22.97
CA ARG A 11 39.94 5.94 -22.11
C ARG A 11 40.02 6.38 -20.65
N LEU A 12 41.20 6.75 -20.16
CA LEU A 12 41.39 7.28 -18.80
C LEU A 12 40.67 8.61 -18.60
N ASP A 13 40.74 9.53 -19.57
CA ASP A 13 40.00 10.80 -19.56
C ASP A 13 38.48 10.57 -19.60
N ARG A 14 38.03 9.44 -20.17
CA ARG A 14 36.62 9.06 -20.23
C ARG A 14 36.10 8.47 -18.92
N ILE A 15 36.97 7.76 -18.18
CA ILE A 15 36.66 7.21 -16.86
C ILE A 15 36.76 8.31 -15.79
N SER A 16 37.75 9.21 -15.88
CA SER A 16 37.93 10.32 -14.93
C SER A 16 36.86 11.41 -15.09
N SER A 17 36.28 11.58 -16.29
CA SER A 17 35.18 12.51 -16.56
C SER A 17 33.78 11.98 -16.18
N GLY A 18 33.67 10.76 -15.67
CA GLY A 18 32.39 10.21 -15.18
C GLY A 18 31.30 10.03 -16.25
N GLN A 19 31.64 10.08 -17.55
CA GLN A 19 30.69 9.94 -18.65
C GLN A 19 30.39 8.48 -18.96
N GLY A 20 29.59 7.85 -18.11
CA GLY A 20 28.90 6.61 -18.44
C GLY A 20 27.73 6.89 -19.40
N TYR A 21 27.89 6.59 -20.69
CA TYR A 21 26.81 6.68 -21.67
C TYR A 21 25.78 5.57 -21.41
N VAL A 22 24.57 5.96 -20.99
CA VAL A 22 23.43 5.06 -20.82
C VAL A 22 22.77 4.81 -22.17
N ALA A 23 23.09 3.65 -22.72
CA ALA A 23 22.16 2.72 -23.35
C ALA A 23 21.47 3.10 -24.67
N GLU A 24 22.22 2.99 -25.77
CA GLU A 24 21.66 2.53 -27.05
C GLU A 24 21.10 1.09 -26.99
N GLY A 25 21.41 0.34 -25.92
CA GLY A 25 20.95 -1.05 -25.74
C GLY A 25 19.70 -1.27 -24.87
N LEU A 26 19.14 -0.23 -24.21
CA LEU A 26 17.98 -0.38 -23.31
C LEU A 26 16.71 0.34 -23.78
N LEU A 27 16.78 1.11 -24.86
CA LEU A 27 15.62 1.76 -25.46
C LEU A 27 15.15 0.95 -26.67
N GLY A 28 13.90 0.51 -26.67
CA GLY A 28 13.30 -0.18 -27.81
C GLY A 28 13.39 0.66 -29.08
N THR A 29 13.59 0.01 -30.23
CA THR A 29 13.80 0.64 -31.56
C THR A 29 12.74 1.70 -31.93
N GLY A 30 11.53 1.60 -31.37
CA GLY A 30 10.43 2.54 -31.59
C GLY A 30 10.52 3.88 -30.85
N GLU A 31 11.23 3.96 -29.71
CA GLU A 31 11.45 5.24 -29.01
C GLU A 31 12.62 6.02 -29.60
N LEU A 32 13.68 5.31 -30.04
CA LEU A 32 14.85 5.88 -30.71
C LEU A 32 14.48 6.61 -32.01
N THR A 33 13.56 6.07 -32.81
CA THR A 33 13.13 6.71 -34.07
C THR A 33 12.34 8.00 -33.83
N LYS A 34 11.48 8.03 -32.80
CA LYS A 34 10.71 9.24 -32.43
C LYS A 34 11.60 10.34 -31.86
N ILE A 35 12.61 9.98 -31.07
CA ILE A 35 13.59 10.93 -30.52
C ILE A 35 14.46 11.50 -31.65
N ARG A 36 14.92 10.66 -32.57
CA ARG A 36 15.74 11.06 -33.73
C ARG A 36 14.98 11.98 -34.70
N ALA A 37 13.70 11.70 -34.97
CA ALA A 37 12.85 12.55 -35.82
C ALA A 37 12.58 13.94 -35.18
N ARG A 38 12.49 14.01 -33.83
CA ARG A 38 12.35 15.28 -33.11
C ARG A 38 13.65 16.08 -33.10
N GLN A 39 14.79 15.41 -33.00
CA GLN A 39 16.12 16.03 -33.10
C GLN A 39 16.41 16.60 -34.48
N GLN A 40 16.01 15.92 -35.56
CA GLN A 40 16.15 16.44 -36.94
C GLN A 40 15.31 17.71 -37.19
N ASN A 41 14.18 17.86 -36.50
CA ASN A 41 13.30 19.03 -36.60
C ASN A 41 13.69 20.19 -35.66
N GLY A 42 14.90 20.18 -35.08
CA GLY A 42 15.42 21.27 -34.24
C GLY A 42 14.67 21.50 -32.91
N LYS A 43 13.71 20.63 -32.58
CA LYS A 43 12.92 20.65 -31.33
C LYS A 43 13.21 19.45 -30.43
N GLY A 44 14.29 18.71 -30.72
CA GLY A 44 14.76 17.62 -29.87
C GLY A 44 15.53 18.18 -28.68
N PRO A 45 15.48 17.53 -27.51
CA PRO A 45 16.36 17.90 -26.41
C PRO A 45 17.81 17.82 -26.91
N VAL A 46 18.55 18.91 -26.72
CA VAL A 46 20.02 18.90 -26.85
C VAL A 46 20.50 17.75 -25.97
N PRO A 47 21.37 16.84 -26.46
CA PRO A 47 21.96 15.80 -25.63
C PRO A 47 22.86 16.49 -24.62
N ASP A 48 22.24 16.95 -23.54
CA ASP A 48 22.94 17.27 -22.32
C ASP A 48 23.60 15.96 -21.91
N ALA A 49 24.93 15.96 -21.77
CA ALA A 49 25.65 14.81 -21.29
C ALA A 49 25.08 14.51 -19.90
N THR A 50 24.11 13.59 -19.84
CA THR A 50 23.37 13.28 -18.62
C THR A 50 24.33 12.58 -17.69
N LEU A 51 25.13 13.36 -16.95
CA LEU A 51 25.40 13.10 -15.54
C LEU A 51 24.11 12.54 -14.99
N GLY A 52 24.13 11.23 -14.70
CA GLY A 52 22.93 10.40 -14.56
C GLY A 52 21.80 11.22 -13.96
N ILE A 53 20.83 11.61 -14.80
CA ILE A 53 19.60 12.18 -14.30
C ILE A 53 19.01 10.99 -13.55
N GLN A 54 19.30 10.94 -12.26
CA GLN A 54 18.48 10.26 -11.28
C GLN A 54 17.11 10.85 -11.55
N GLU A 55 16.33 10.20 -12.42
CA GLU A 55 14.91 10.50 -12.55
C GLU A 55 14.44 10.51 -11.10
N LYS A 56 14.06 11.68 -10.60
CA LYS A 56 13.51 11.80 -9.26
C LYS A 56 12.36 10.81 -9.26
N LYS A 57 12.59 9.64 -8.66
CA LYS A 57 11.66 8.51 -8.65
C LYS A 57 10.41 9.06 -8.01
N LYS A 58 9.46 9.50 -8.85
CA LYS A 58 8.28 10.21 -8.39
C LYS A 58 7.62 9.28 -7.39
N PHE A 59 7.42 9.79 -6.17
CA PHE A 59 6.78 9.01 -5.14
C PHE A 59 5.47 8.45 -5.70
N PRO A 60 5.26 7.13 -5.70
CA PRO A 60 4.13 6.53 -6.40
C PRO A 60 2.85 6.70 -5.57
N VAL A 61 2.39 7.94 -5.38
CA VAL A 61 1.26 8.33 -4.52
C VAL A 61 0.03 7.47 -4.82
N LYS A 62 -0.32 7.31 -6.10
CA LYS A 62 -1.46 6.48 -6.52
C LYS A 62 -1.36 5.04 -6.03
N LYS A 63 -0.17 4.43 -6.12
CA LYS A 63 0.04 3.04 -5.67
C LYS A 63 -0.02 2.94 -4.14
N VAL A 64 0.49 3.95 -3.45
CA VAL A 64 0.43 4.04 -1.98
C VAL A 64 -1.01 4.15 -1.50
N VAL A 65 -1.83 5.02 -2.10
CA VAL A 65 -3.24 5.18 -1.74
C VAL A 65 -4.01 3.88 -1.99
N VAL A 66 -3.80 3.24 -3.15
CA VAL A 66 -4.44 1.95 -3.47
C VAL A 66 -4.02 0.86 -2.48
N ALA A 67 -2.72 0.77 -2.16
CA ALA A 67 -2.19 -0.16 -1.16
C ALA A 67 -2.80 0.06 0.23
N PHE A 68 -3.00 1.31 0.63
CA PHE A 68 -3.63 1.64 1.91
C PHE A 68 -5.10 1.18 1.94
N ILE A 69 -5.85 1.45 0.86
CA ILE A 69 -7.24 1.02 0.71
C ILE A 69 -7.35 -0.51 0.71
N LEU A 70 -6.42 -1.21 0.07
CA LEU A 70 -6.36 -2.68 0.11
C LEU A 70 -6.22 -3.22 1.54
N GLY A 71 -5.45 -2.55 2.40
CA GLY A 71 -5.34 -2.89 3.82
C GLY A 71 -6.63 -2.65 4.62
N ILE A 72 -7.38 -1.61 4.28
CA ILE A 72 -8.70 -1.34 4.87
C ILE A 72 -9.70 -2.43 4.45
N ILE A 73 -9.75 -2.74 3.15
CA ILE A 73 -10.66 -3.74 2.59
C ILE A 73 -10.35 -5.13 3.13
N SER A 74 -9.08 -5.49 3.28
CA SER A 74 -8.71 -6.80 3.84
C SER A 74 -9.15 -6.95 5.29
N PHE A 75 -9.07 -5.88 6.09
CA PHE A 75 -9.54 -5.85 7.46
C PHE A 75 -11.05 -6.11 7.54
N PHE A 76 -11.86 -5.31 6.84
CA PHE A 76 -13.32 -5.48 6.86
C PHE A 76 -13.75 -6.79 6.24
N GLY A 77 -13.15 -7.19 5.10
CA GLY A 77 -13.49 -8.43 4.43
C GLY A 77 -13.22 -9.66 5.29
N GLY A 78 -12.09 -9.70 6.01
CA GLY A 78 -11.78 -10.83 6.88
C GLY A 78 -12.62 -10.86 8.16
N THR A 79 -12.84 -9.72 8.81
CA THR A 79 -13.68 -9.62 10.01
C THR A 79 -15.14 -9.96 9.72
N LEU A 80 -15.69 -9.49 8.60
CA LEU A 80 -17.04 -9.84 8.15
C LEU A 80 -17.16 -11.31 7.79
N ALA A 81 -16.20 -11.85 7.03
CA ALA A 81 -16.21 -13.26 6.66
C ALA A 81 -16.19 -14.16 7.90
N THR A 82 -15.38 -13.82 8.90
CA THR A 82 -15.38 -14.53 10.18
C THR A 82 -16.71 -14.40 10.89
N PHE A 83 -17.25 -13.19 11.00
CA PHE A 83 -18.50 -12.94 11.70
C PHE A 83 -19.65 -13.77 11.11
N HIS A 84 -19.85 -13.71 9.79
CA HIS A 84 -20.89 -14.48 9.10
C HIS A 84 -20.68 -15.99 9.20
N ALA A 85 -19.42 -16.48 9.13
CA ALA A 85 -19.12 -17.89 9.30
C ALA A 85 -19.38 -18.40 10.72
N THR A 86 -19.26 -17.54 11.74
CA THR A 86 -19.51 -17.91 13.14
C THR A 86 -20.98 -17.84 13.56
N GLN A 87 -21.81 -17.06 12.85
CA GLN A 87 -23.24 -16.89 13.19
C GLN A 87 -24.13 -18.05 12.72
N GLY A 88 -23.57 -19.12 12.12
CA GLY A 88 -24.30 -20.35 11.82
C GLY A 88 -25.37 -20.22 10.73
N VAL A 89 -25.32 -19.16 9.92
CA VAL A 89 -26.16 -19.04 8.72
C VAL A 89 -25.54 -19.93 7.65
N ALA A 90 -26.24 -21.01 7.29
CA ALA A 90 -25.83 -21.95 6.26
C ALA A 90 -25.54 -21.21 4.94
N THR A 91 -24.28 -20.92 4.71
CA THR A 91 -23.74 -20.26 3.53
C THR A 91 -22.54 -21.09 3.06
N ASP A 92 -22.11 -20.92 1.80
CA ASP A 92 -20.94 -21.63 1.26
C ASP A 92 -19.65 -21.45 2.09
N PHE A 93 -19.66 -20.50 3.05
CA PHE A 93 -18.62 -20.24 4.03
C PHE A 93 -18.52 -21.25 5.18
N ASP A 94 -19.50 -22.14 5.39
CA ASP A 94 -19.41 -23.22 6.39
C ASP A 94 -18.22 -24.15 6.11
N ASN A 95 -17.81 -24.29 4.85
CA ASN A 95 -16.60 -25.04 4.46
C ASN A 95 -15.31 -24.43 5.04
N PHE A 96 -15.32 -23.12 5.31
CA PHE A 96 -14.19 -22.40 5.89
C PHE A 96 -14.30 -22.22 7.40
N ARG A 97 -15.34 -22.76 8.05
CA ARG A 97 -15.57 -22.60 9.49
C ARG A 97 -14.40 -23.06 10.34
N LEU A 98 -13.76 -24.18 9.98
CA LEU A 98 -12.59 -24.71 10.70
C LEU A 98 -11.35 -23.81 10.54
N LEU A 99 -11.21 -23.17 9.37
CA LEU A 99 -10.17 -22.18 9.11
C LEU A 99 -10.43 -20.90 9.92
N VAL A 100 -11.68 -20.45 9.95
CA VAL A 100 -12.13 -19.26 10.68
C VAL A 100 -11.96 -19.44 12.18
N GLU A 101 -12.29 -20.62 12.72
CA GLU A 101 -12.13 -20.94 14.14
C GLU A 101 -10.65 -20.98 14.56
N ALA A 102 -9.78 -21.49 13.69
CA ALA A 102 -8.34 -21.56 13.96
C ALA A 102 -7.62 -20.20 13.86
N LEU A 103 -8.01 -19.35 12.91
CA LEU A 103 -7.32 -18.08 12.63
C LEU A 103 -7.97 -16.86 13.28
N GLY A 104 -9.26 -16.96 13.60
CA GLY A 104 -10.08 -15.85 14.08
C GLY A 104 -10.17 -14.67 13.09
N PRO A 105 -10.81 -13.56 13.50
CA PRO A 105 -11.04 -12.40 12.63
C PRO A 105 -9.76 -11.77 12.09
N LEU A 106 -8.72 -11.65 12.93
CA LEU A 106 -7.44 -11.05 12.54
C LEU A 106 -6.67 -11.94 11.56
N GLY A 107 -6.65 -13.25 11.78
CA GLY A 107 -5.96 -14.19 10.89
C GLY A 107 -6.64 -14.28 9.52
N MET A 108 -7.98 -14.30 9.48
CA MET A 108 -8.72 -14.25 8.22
C MET A 108 -8.49 -12.96 7.44
N SER A 109 -8.41 -11.84 8.15
CA SER A 109 -8.10 -10.55 7.54
C SER A 109 -6.66 -10.47 7.02
N ALA A 110 -5.70 -11.10 7.71
CA ALA A 110 -4.32 -11.22 7.26
C ALA A 110 -4.18 -12.13 6.02
N LEU A 111 -4.90 -13.26 5.99
CA LEU A 111 -4.97 -14.13 4.82
C LEU A 111 -5.54 -13.40 3.60
N LEU A 112 -6.62 -12.64 3.79
CA LEU A 112 -7.20 -11.82 2.73
C LEU A 112 -6.22 -10.74 2.26
N ALA A 113 -5.51 -10.08 3.18
CA ALA A 113 -4.47 -9.11 2.84
C ALA A 113 -3.35 -9.74 1.99
N PHE A 114 -2.92 -10.95 2.35
CA PHE A 114 -1.91 -11.70 1.59
C PHE A 114 -2.40 -12.06 0.19
N PHE A 115 -3.64 -12.54 0.07
CA PHE A 115 -4.24 -12.85 -1.23
C PHE A 115 -4.34 -11.60 -2.12
N LEU A 116 -4.81 -10.49 -1.56
CA LEU A 116 -4.92 -9.22 -2.27
C LEU A 116 -3.56 -8.66 -2.69
N LEU A 117 -2.52 -8.84 -1.88
CA LEU A 117 -1.15 -8.49 -2.23
C LEU A 117 -0.63 -9.35 -3.38
N TYR A 118 -0.91 -10.66 -3.36
CA TYR A 118 -0.53 -11.58 -4.43
C TYR A 118 -1.19 -11.21 -5.76
N VAL A 119 -2.51 -10.95 -5.77
CA VAL A 119 -3.28 -10.61 -6.97
C VAL A 119 -2.96 -9.23 -7.51
N SER A 120 -2.77 -8.23 -6.64
CA SER A 120 -2.49 -6.84 -7.05
C SER A 120 -1.08 -6.65 -7.63
N GLY A 121 -0.18 -7.61 -7.46
CA GLY A 121 1.20 -7.53 -7.92
C GLY A 121 2.04 -6.45 -7.20
N LEU A 122 1.53 -5.89 -6.09
CA LEU A 122 2.19 -4.85 -5.30
C LEU A 122 3.30 -5.47 -4.43
N ARG A 123 4.38 -5.94 -5.07
CA ARG A 123 5.49 -6.65 -4.42
C ARG A 123 6.58 -5.75 -3.80
N SER A 124 6.40 -4.43 -3.85
CA SER A 124 7.38 -3.52 -3.24
C SER A 124 7.23 -3.53 -1.72
N PHE A 125 8.33 -3.78 -1.00
CA PHE A 125 8.37 -3.77 0.47
C PHE A 125 7.65 -2.55 1.07
N MET A 126 7.87 -1.36 0.50
CA MET A 126 7.19 -0.14 0.90
C MET A 126 5.66 -0.22 0.82
N LEU A 127 5.12 -0.80 -0.27
CA LEU A 127 3.68 -0.92 -0.46
C LEU A 127 3.09 -1.96 0.50
N VAL A 128 3.84 -3.02 0.82
CA VAL A 128 3.46 -3.99 1.86
C VAL A 128 3.36 -3.29 3.21
N CYS A 129 4.33 -2.46 3.60
CA CYS A 129 4.26 -1.68 4.82
C CYS A 129 3.03 -0.75 4.85
N VAL A 130 2.65 -0.17 3.70
CA VAL A 130 1.46 0.68 3.59
C VAL A 130 0.16 -0.12 3.76
N ILE A 131 0.08 -1.34 3.20
CA ILE A 131 -1.05 -2.25 3.44
C ILE A 131 -1.17 -2.58 4.92
N ILE A 132 -0.06 -2.95 5.55
CA ILE A 132 0.00 -3.26 6.99
C ILE A 132 -0.42 -2.03 7.81
N ALA A 133 0.05 -0.84 7.45
CA ALA A 133 -0.33 0.40 8.12
C ALA A 133 -1.83 0.68 7.99
N GLY A 134 -2.43 0.50 6.81
CA GLY A 134 -3.87 0.64 6.60
C GLY A 134 -4.68 -0.36 7.41
N PHE A 135 -4.23 -1.61 7.46
CA PHE A 135 -4.83 -2.66 8.27
C PHE A 135 -4.84 -2.29 9.76
N PHE A 136 -3.68 -1.95 10.33
CA PHE A 136 -3.57 -1.60 11.74
C PHE A 136 -4.31 -0.30 12.08
N ALA A 137 -4.21 0.72 11.22
CA ALA A 137 -4.97 1.96 11.40
C ALA A 137 -6.48 1.68 11.48
N THR A 138 -6.98 0.79 10.62
CA THR A 138 -8.40 0.39 10.64
C THR A 138 -8.75 -0.40 11.89
N HIS A 139 -7.89 -1.32 12.34
CA HIS A 139 -8.14 -2.08 13.56
C HIS A 139 -8.30 -1.20 14.81
N TYR A 140 -7.52 -0.13 14.92
CA TYR A 140 -7.65 0.83 16.01
C TYR A 140 -8.76 1.87 15.79
N ALA A 141 -9.08 2.20 14.53
CA ALA A 141 -10.14 3.16 14.21
C ALA A 141 -11.54 2.56 14.26
N GLU A 142 -11.68 1.25 14.01
CA GLU A 142 -12.97 0.54 13.96
C GLU A 142 -13.88 0.82 15.16
N PRO A 143 -13.41 0.78 16.44
CA PRO A 143 -14.26 1.09 17.58
C PRO A 143 -14.83 2.51 17.54
N HIS A 144 -14.01 3.48 17.13
CA HIS A 144 -14.43 4.88 17.02
C HIS A 144 -15.38 5.10 15.84
N MET A 145 -15.17 4.40 14.73
CA MET A 145 -16.05 4.44 13.57
C MET A 145 -17.42 3.81 13.88
N ALA A 146 -17.43 2.67 14.57
CA ALA A 146 -18.65 2.01 15.05
C ALA A 146 -19.43 2.90 16.02
N ARG A 147 -18.73 3.68 16.85
CA ARG A 147 -19.37 4.67 17.72
C ARG A 147 -19.97 5.85 16.94
N ALA A 148 -19.29 6.34 15.91
CA ALA A 148 -19.76 7.47 15.11
C ALA A 148 -20.96 7.12 14.22
N ALA A 149 -21.00 5.89 13.69
CA ALA A 149 -22.06 5.41 12.79
C ALA A 149 -22.60 4.04 13.21
N PRO A 150 -23.23 3.91 14.39
CA PRO A 150 -23.63 2.61 14.93
C PRO A 150 -24.60 1.86 14.03
N SER A 151 -25.51 2.56 13.33
CA SER A 151 -26.45 1.95 12.39
C SER A 151 -25.78 1.13 11.29
N VAL A 152 -24.65 1.61 10.75
CA VAL A 152 -23.90 0.90 9.70
C VAL A 152 -23.30 -0.39 10.26
N TRP A 153 -22.70 -0.33 11.45
CA TRP A 153 -22.11 -1.52 12.09
C TRP A 153 -23.18 -2.54 12.51
N THR A 154 -24.35 -2.08 12.96
CA THR A 154 -25.47 -2.99 13.27
C THR A 154 -26.00 -3.72 12.03
N GLN A 155 -25.96 -3.08 10.85
CA GLN A 155 -26.39 -3.71 9.60
C GLN A 155 -25.34 -4.69 9.05
N MET A 156 -24.06 -4.36 9.22
CA MET A 156 -22.96 -5.19 8.71
C MET A 156 -22.64 -6.40 9.59
N TYR A 157 -22.78 -6.25 10.91
CA TYR A 157 -22.44 -7.29 11.88
C TYR A 157 -23.70 -7.65 12.71
N SER A 158 -23.81 -7.13 13.94
CA SER A 158 -25.01 -7.19 14.76
C SER A 158 -25.08 -6.02 15.74
N ALA A 159 -26.22 -5.90 16.43
CA ALA A 159 -26.39 -4.94 17.51
C ALA A 159 -25.41 -5.18 18.67
N GLU A 160 -25.20 -6.44 19.09
CA GLU A 160 -24.28 -6.73 20.20
C GLU A 160 -22.83 -6.40 19.83
N TYR A 161 -22.44 -6.66 18.58
CA TYR A 161 -21.09 -6.33 18.10
C TYR A 161 -20.83 -4.83 18.08
N ALA A 162 -21.81 -4.04 17.60
CA ALA A 162 -21.70 -2.59 17.59
C ALA A 162 -21.58 -2.00 19.01
N ASP A 163 -22.33 -2.54 19.98
CA ASP A 163 -22.26 -2.09 21.37
C ASP A 163 -20.94 -2.48 22.04
N ALA A 164 -20.44 -3.70 21.80
CA ALA A 164 -19.11 -4.11 22.27
C ALA A 164 -18.00 -3.18 21.76
N LEU A 165 -18.09 -2.75 20.49
CA LEU A 165 -17.13 -1.80 19.91
C LEU A 165 -17.24 -0.40 20.51
N LYS A 166 -18.43 0.07 20.89
CA LYS A 166 -18.57 1.34 21.62
C LYS A 166 -17.84 1.30 22.96
N PHE A 167 -18.02 0.23 23.74
CA PHE A 167 -17.28 0.05 25.01
C PHE A 167 -15.78 -0.04 24.81
N LYS A 168 -15.33 -0.71 23.74
CA LYS A 168 -13.91 -0.75 23.37
C LYS A 168 -13.38 0.63 23.01
N ALA A 169 -14.15 1.45 22.29
CA ALA A 169 -13.78 2.83 21.97
C ALA A 169 -13.64 3.68 23.23
N PHE A 170 -14.55 3.52 24.20
CA PHE A 170 -14.46 4.20 25.50
C PHE A 170 -13.20 3.80 26.26
N ALA A 171 -12.93 2.49 26.37
CA ALA A 171 -11.73 2.00 27.02
C ALA A 171 -10.46 2.55 26.36
N GLN A 172 -10.42 2.61 25.02
CA GLN A 172 -9.30 3.19 24.27
C GLN A 172 -9.13 4.69 24.52
N THR A 173 -10.23 5.48 24.51
CA THR A 173 -10.15 6.92 24.81
C THR A 173 -9.59 7.19 26.21
N THR A 174 -10.01 6.41 27.20
CA THR A 174 -9.52 6.54 28.58
C THR A 174 -8.06 6.11 28.70
N GLN A 175 -7.65 5.04 28.02
CA GLN A 175 -6.24 4.60 27.98
C GLN A 175 -5.31 5.63 27.32
N TRP A 176 -5.81 6.38 26.36
CA TRP A 176 -5.07 7.48 25.73
C TRP A 176 -5.03 8.77 26.57
N GLY A 177 -5.63 8.76 27.76
CA GLY A 177 -5.65 9.90 28.67
C GLY A 177 -6.62 11.02 28.25
N PHE A 178 -7.53 10.76 27.31
CA PHE A 178 -8.58 11.70 26.95
C PHE A 178 -9.74 11.61 27.94
N ALA A 179 -10.44 12.73 28.13
CA ALA A 179 -11.61 12.79 29.00
C ALA A 179 -12.65 11.75 28.54
N PRO A 180 -13.30 11.04 29.48
CA PRO A 180 -14.38 10.15 29.13
C PRO A 180 -15.46 10.96 28.40
N PRO A 181 -15.99 10.43 27.30
CA PRO A 181 -17.00 11.14 26.52
C PRO A 181 -18.24 11.47 27.37
N PRO A 182 -18.98 12.54 26.98
CA PRO A 182 -20.07 13.09 27.78
C PRO A 182 -21.20 12.08 28.08
N GLU A 183 -21.33 11.02 27.27
CA GLU A 183 -22.27 9.91 27.48
C GLU A 183 -21.98 9.08 28.75
N LEU A 184 -20.74 9.12 29.26
CA LEU A 184 -20.30 8.45 30.49
C LEU A 184 -19.96 9.44 31.61
N ALA A 185 -20.05 10.75 31.34
CA ALA A 185 -19.93 11.76 32.38
C ALA A 185 -21.21 11.68 33.21
N VAL A 186 -21.10 11.02 34.36
CA VAL A 186 -22.15 10.99 35.38
C VAL A 186 -22.56 12.44 35.67
N THR A 187 -23.74 12.84 35.21
CA THR A 187 -24.42 14.02 35.72
C THR A 187 -24.81 13.69 37.16
N GLU A 188 -24.11 14.31 38.12
CA GLU A 188 -24.61 14.45 39.49
C GLU A 188 -25.95 15.18 39.51
#